data_AF-A0A1L5KLK0-F1
#
_entry.id   AF-A0A1L5KLK0-F1
#
_cell.length_a   1.000
_cell.length_b   1.000
_cell.length_c   1.000
_cell.angle_alpha   90.00
_cell.angle_beta   90.00
_cell.angle_gamma   90.00
#
_symmetry.space_group_name_H-M   'P 1'
#
loop_
_entity.id
_entity.type
_entity.pdbx_description
1 polymer ?
#
loop_
_entity_poly.entity_id
_entity_poly.type
_entity_poly.pdbx_seq_one_letter_code
_entity_poly.pdbx_strand_id
1 'polypeptide(L)'
;MLICCRYSSAVLSPFDPVVWDRKRAEQLFDFSYRLECYTPAPKRQYGYFVLPLLHRGQLVGRMDAKMHRQTGIFEVISLWLQEGIKPTTTLQKGLHQAITDFANWQQATRVTL
;
A
#
# COMPACT_ATOMS: atom_id res chain seq x y z
N MET A 1 10.99 -13.03 -7.07
CA MET A 1 10.65 -14.32 -6.44
C MET A 1 9.14 -14.44 -6.42
N LEU A 2 8.58 -15.25 -7.32
CA LEU A 2 7.15 -15.52 -7.44
C LEU A 2 6.69 -16.34 -6.23
N ILE A 3 5.81 -15.79 -5.38
CA ILE A 3 5.16 -16.54 -4.30
C ILE A 3 3.69 -16.69 -4.66
N CYS A 4 3.34 -17.91 -5.07
CA CYS A 4 1.99 -18.44 -5.02
C CYS A 4 1.69 -18.80 -3.56
N CYS A 5 0.84 -18.04 -2.86
CA CYS A 5 0.31 -18.43 -1.55
C CYS A 5 -1.12 -17.92 -1.35
N ARG A 6 -1.95 -18.70 -0.64
CA ARG A 6 -3.42 -18.70 -0.59
C ARG A 6 -4.14 -17.42 -0.14
N TYR A 7 -3.42 -16.32 0.05
CA TYR A 7 -3.95 -14.97 0.24
C TYR A 7 -3.04 -14.03 -0.54
N SER A 8 -3.33 -13.76 -1.81
CA SER A 8 -2.49 -12.92 -2.67
C SER A 8 -2.70 -11.44 -2.35
N SER A 9 -2.33 -11.04 -1.14
CA SER A 9 -2.20 -9.64 -0.75
C SER A 9 -0.76 -9.21 -0.81
N ALA A 10 -0.53 -7.98 -1.26
CA ALA A 10 0.80 -7.40 -1.33
C ALA A 10 0.73 -5.89 -1.15
N VAL A 11 1.77 -5.32 -0.56
CA VAL A 11 2.07 -3.89 -0.63
C VAL A 11 2.89 -3.68 -1.90
N LEU A 12 2.40 -2.82 -2.79
CA LEU A 12 3.10 -2.51 -4.03
C LEU A 12 4.00 -1.30 -3.85
N SER A 13 5.11 -1.30 -4.59
CA SER A 13 5.95 -0.14 -4.80
C SER A 13 5.19 0.93 -5.58
N PRO A 14 5.43 2.23 -5.31
CA PRO A 14 4.92 3.31 -6.14
C PRO A 14 5.39 3.22 -7.61
N PHE A 15 6.43 2.43 -7.87
CA PHE A 15 7.04 2.21 -9.18
C PHE A 15 6.68 0.86 -9.79
N ASP A 16 5.79 0.08 -9.18
CA ASP A 16 5.34 -1.18 -9.77
C ASP A 16 4.66 -0.94 -11.13
N PRO A 17 4.94 -1.75 -12.18
CA PRO A 17 4.34 -1.59 -13.50
C PRO A 17 2.81 -1.56 -13.50
N VAL A 18 2.19 -2.20 -12.49
CA VAL A 18 0.73 -2.23 -12.27
C VAL A 18 0.15 -0.83 -12.05
N VAL A 19 0.89 0.05 -11.36
CA VAL A 19 0.42 1.40 -10.98
C VAL A 19 1.18 2.53 -11.66
N TRP A 20 2.34 2.22 -12.26
CA TRP A 20 3.16 3.20 -12.96
C TRP A 20 2.50 3.71 -14.26
N ASP A 21 1.90 2.82 -15.04
CA ASP A 21 1.12 3.22 -16.21
C ASP A 21 -0.27 3.68 -15.75
N ARG A 22 -0.39 5.00 -15.51
CA ARG A 22 -1.62 5.64 -15.02
C ARG A 22 -2.83 5.33 -15.89
N LYS A 23 -2.67 5.28 -17.22
CA LYS A 23 -3.78 4.97 -18.12
C LYS A 23 -4.26 3.54 -17.93
N ARG A 24 -3.35 2.58 -17.78
CA ARG A 24 -3.72 1.18 -17.51
C ARG A 24 -4.29 0.99 -16.10
N ALA A 25 -3.72 1.65 -15.09
CA ALA A 25 -4.20 1.56 -13.72
C ALA A 25 -5.65 2.08 -13.60
N GLU A 26 -5.96 3.20 -14.25
CA GLU A 26 -7.32 3.73 -14.32
C GLU A 26 -8.24 2.82 -15.16
N GLN A 27 -7.81 2.36 -16.34
CA GLN A 27 -8.65 1.53 -17.21
C GLN A 27 -8.95 0.13 -16.67
N LEU A 28 -8.00 -0.48 -15.96
CA LEU A 28 -8.12 -1.87 -15.50
C LEU A 28 -8.56 -1.99 -14.05
N PHE A 29 -8.29 -0.98 -13.22
CA PHE A 29 -8.50 -1.06 -11.76
C PHE A 29 -9.24 0.15 -11.17
N ASP A 30 -9.67 1.11 -11.99
CA ASP A 30 -10.29 2.37 -11.55
C ASP A 30 -9.46 3.10 -10.46
N PHE A 31 -8.14 2.95 -10.54
CA PHE A 31 -7.22 3.38 -9.49
C PHE A 31 -6.41 4.59 -9.94
N SER A 32 -6.92 5.79 -9.64
CA SER A 32 -6.17 7.02 -9.84
C SER A 32 -5.11 7.18 -8.75
N TYR A 33 -3.84 7.04 -9.17
CA TYR A 33 -2.69 7.00 -8.29
C TYR A 33 -1.56 7.91 -8.76
N ARG A 34 -1.06 8.73 -7.84
CA ARG A 34 0.09 9.61 -8.04
C ARG A 34 0.92 9.65 -6.77
N LEU A 35 2.23 9.50 -6.92
CA LEU A 35 3.17 9.72 -5.83
C LEU A 35 3.26 11.22 -5.53
N GLU A 36 2.95 11.61 -4.29
CA GLU A 36 2.87 13.02 -3.86
C GLU A 36 4.09 13.48 -3.04
N CYS A 37 5.20 12.73 -3.09
CA CYS A 37 6.44 13.09 -2.38
C CYS A 37 7.00 14.47 -2.81
N TYR A 38 6.70 14.89 -4.04
CA TYR A 38 7.07 16.22 -4.57
C TYR A 38 5.98 17.28 -4.34
N THR A 39 4.82 16.89 -3.84
CA THR A 39 3.71 17.81 -3.53
C THR A 39 3.93 18.41 -2.13
N PRO A 40 3.79 19.74 -1.95
CA PRO A 40 3.84 20.36 -0.62
C PRO A 40 2.79 19.75 0.32
N ALA A 41 3.13 19.60 1.60
CA ALA A 41 2.28 18.89 2.57
C ALA A 41 0.80 19.32 2.58
N PRO A 42 0.46 20.62 2.54
CA PRO A 42 -0.95 21.07 2.55
C PRO A 42 -1.73 20.74 1.27
N LYS A 43 -1.05 20.36 0.18
CA LYS A 43 -1.66 20.06 -1.12
C LYS A 43 -1.75 18.55 -1.39
N ARG A 44 -1.30 17.70 -0.47
CA ARG A 44 -1.35 16.25 -0.62
C ARG A 44 -2.77 15.76 -0.37
N GLN A 45 -3.24 14.85 -1.20
CA GLN A 45 -4.54 14.22 -1.02
C GLN A 45 -4.46 13.00 -0.12
N TYR A 46 -3.37 12.23 -0.21
CA TYR A 46 -3.21 10.98 0.51
C TYR A 46 -1.99 11.05 1.43
N GLY A 47 -0.81 11.41 0.95
CA GLY A 47 0.36 11.35 1.84
C GLY A 47 1.69 11.53 1.16
N TYR A 48 2.78 11.41 1.91
CA TYR A 48 4.11 11.64 1.34
C TYR A 48 4.58 10.46 0.48
N PHE A 49 4.47 9.24 1.01
CA PHE A 49 4.98 8.02 0.37
C PHE A 49 3.92 6.93 0.40
N VAL A 50 2.91 7.13 -0.46
CA VAL A 50 1.72 6.30 -0.51
C VAL A 50 2.00 5.03 -1.31
N LEU A 51 1.72 3.87 -0.71
CA LEU A 51 1.90 2.53 -1.27
C LEU A 51 0.53 1.93 -1.65
N PRO A 52 0.34 1.45 -2.88
CA PRO A 52 -0.88 0.73 -3.26
C PRO A 52 -0.99 -0.62 -2.53
N LEU A 53 -2.22 -1.02 -2.21
CA LEU A 53 -2.52 -2.29 -1.56
C LEU A 53 -3.25 -3.21 -2.53
N LEU A 54 -2.65 -4.36 -2.83
CA LEU A 54 -3.24 -5.41 -3.65
C LEU A 54 -3.87 -6.48 -2.74
N HIS A 55 -5.04 -6.98 -3.12
CA HIS A 55 -5.67 -8.15 -2.51
C HIS A 55 -6.42 -8.93 -3.58
N ARG A 56 -6.07 -10.21 -3.77
CA ARG A 56 -6.77 -11.13 -4.68
C ARG A 56 -6.90 -10.59 -6.11
N GLY A 57 -5.86 -9.92 -6.60
CA GLY A 57 -5.81 -9.36 -7.95
C GLY A 57 -6.50 -8.00 -8.11
N GLN A 58 -7.01 -7.40 -7.02
CA GLN A 58 -7.63 -6.08 -7.03
C GLN A 58 -6.82 -5.08 -6.19
N LEU A 59 -6.70 -3.85 -6.68
CA LEU A 59 -6.18 -2.73 -5.89
C LEU A 59 -7.28 -2.28 -4.93
N VAL A 60 -7.14 -2.63 -3.66
CA VAL A 60 -8.19 -2.44 -2.65
C VAL A 60 -8.04 -1.14 -1.87
N GLY A 61 -6.90 -0.47 -1.99
CA GLY A 61 -6.63 0.75 -1.27
C GLY A 61 -5.19 1.21 -1.39
N ARG A 62 -4.81 2.09 -0.47
CA ARG A 62 -3.49 2.71 -0.41
C ARG A 62 -3.11 3.02 1.05
N MET A 63 -1.81 3.13 1.31
CA MET A 63 -1.26 3.34 2.66
C MET A 63 -0.12 4.35 2.61
N ASP A 64 -0.18 5.43 3.39
CA ASP A 64 0.99 6.29 3.62
C ASP A 64 1.78 5.68 4.77
N ALA A 65 3.07 5.46 4.55
CA ALA A 65 3.90 4.81 5.53
C ALA A 65 5.33 5.34 5.51
N LYS A 66 5.98 5.24 6.67
CA LYS A 66 7.35 5.69 6.87
C LYS A 66 8.15 4.68 7.65
N MET A 67 9.30 4.31 7.09
CA MET A 67 10.31 3.53 7.80
C MET A 67 11.28 4.47 8.54
N HIS A 68 11.15 4.53 9.88
CA HIS A 68 12.07 5.23 10.77
C HIS A 68 13.32 4.38 11.01
N ARG A 69 14.29 4.49 10.09
CA ARG A 69 15.49 3.63 10.09
C ARG A 69 16.31 3.68 11.39
N GLN A 70 16.34 4.83 12.08
CA GLN A 70 17.09 4.98 13.32
C GLN A 70 16.49 4.19 14.49
N THR A 71 15.16 4.06 14.53
CA THR A 71 14.43 3.38 15.61
C THR A 71 13.94 2.00 15.23
N GLY A 72 14.06 1.61 13.95
CA GLY A 72 13.52 0.35 13.44
C GLY A 72 12.00 0.32 13.37
N ILE A 73 11.31 1.47 13.43
CA ILE A 73 9.85 1.53 13.43
C ILE A 73 9.32 1.72 12.01
N PHE A 74 8.40 0.85 11.59
CA PHE A 74 7.57 1.06 10.41
C PHE A 74 6.23 1.67 10.84
N GLU A 75 6.05 2.95 10.54
CA GLU A 75 4.84 3.69 10.87
C GLU A 75 3.87 3.68 9.68
N VAL A 76 2.65 3.22 9.90
CA VAL A 76 1.52 3.42 9.00
C VAL A 76 0.86 4.72 9.43
N ILE A 77 1.02 5.77 8.63
CA ILE A 77 0.51 7.11 8.94
C ILE A 77 -1.00 7.15 8.68
N SER A 78 -1.44 6.49 7.61
CA SER A 78 -2.83 6.48 7.19
C SER A 78 -3.09 5.40 6.14
N LEU A 79 -4.33 4.91 6.11
CA LEU A 79 -4.78 3.85 5.22
C LEU A 79 -6.15 4.20 4.67
N TRP A 80 -6.32 4.11 3.35
CA TRP A 80 -7.58 4.39 2.66
C TRP A 80 -7.95 3.21 1.79
N LEU A 81 -9.16 2.71 1.98
CA LEU A 81 -9.76 1.75 1.05
C LEU A 81 -10.32 2.50 -0.17
N GLN A 82 -10.36 1.82 -1.32
CA GLN A 82 -11.09 2.32 -2.48
C GLN A 82 -12.60 2.38 -2.20
N GLU A 83 -13.30 3.23 -2.93
CA GLU A 83 -14.76 3.30 -2.87
C GLU A 83 -15.37 1.93 -3.22
N GLY A 84 -16.44 1.54 -2.51
CA GLY A 84 -17.08 0.24 -2.68
C GLY A 84 -16.35 -0.96 -2.05
N ILE A 85 -15.10 -0.81 -1.58
CA ILE A 85 -14.38 -1.88 -0.89
C ILE A 85 -14.82 -1.97 0.57
N LYS A 86 -15.44 -3.09 0.93
CA LYS A 86 -15.87 -3.38 2.31
C LYS A 86 -14.73 -4.01 3.12
N PRO A 87 -14.49 -3.58 4.37
CA PRO A 87 -13.45 -4.13 5.24
C PRO A 87 -13.85 -5.50 5.81
N THR A 88 -13.94 -6.51 4.95
CA THR A 88 -14.23 -7.89 5.36
C THR A 88 -13.09 -8.47 6.19
N THR A 89 -13.37 -9.46 7.04
CA THR A 89 -12.35 -10.13 7.85
C THR A 89 -11.23 -10.73 6.99
N THR A 90 -11.56 -11.23 5.79
CA THR A 90 -10.58 -11.78 4.85
C THR A 90 -9.66 -10.70 4.29
N LEU A 91 -10.21 -9.53 3.95
CA LEU A 91 -9.42 -8.39 3.48
C LEU A 91 -8.51 -7.88 4.59
N GLN A 92 -9.05 -7.65 5.79
CA GLN A 92 -8.29 -7.18 6.94
C GLN A 92 -7.11 -8.11 7.27
N LYS A 93 -7.35 -9.43 7.34
CA LYS A 93 -6.28 -10.43 7.56
C LYS A 93 -5.23 -10.40 6.46
N GLY A 94 -5.67 -10.32 5.19
CA GLY A 94 -4.75 -10.27 4.05
C GLY A 94 -3.88 -9.02 4.04
N LEU A 95 -4.46 -7.85 4.30
CA LEU A 95 -3.71 -6.59 4.38
C LEU A 95 -2.78 -6.56 5.59
N HIS A 96 -3.23 -7.04 6.74
CA HIS A 96 -2.39 -7.14 7.93
C HIS A 96 -1.14 -8.00 7.68
N GLN A 97 -1.32 -9.17 7.03
CA GLN A 97 -0.20 -10.02 6.64
C GLN A 97 0.74 -9.31 5.66
N ALA A 98 0.21 -8.71 4.59
CA ALA A 98 1.02 -8.04 3.58
C ALA A 98 1.81 -6.84 4.13
N ILE A 99 1.20 -6.06 5.03
CA ILE A 99 1.88 -4.94 5.71
C ILE A 99 2.97 -5.47 6.64
N THR A 100 2.71 -6.56 7.36
CA THR A 100 3.70 -7.21 8.22
C THR A 100 4.89 -7.74 7.42
N ASP A 101 4.62 -8.43 6.30
CA ASP A 101 5.66 -8.95 5.40
C ASP A 101 6.48 -7.81 4.80
N PHE A 102 5.84 -6.72 4.41
CA PHE A 102 6.52 -5.54 3.89
C PHE A 102 7.38 -4.85 4.96
N ALA A 103 6.88 -4.72 6.19
CA ALA A 103 7.65 -4.17 7.30
C ALA A 103 8.88 -5.04 7.62
N ASN A 104 8.72 -6.37 7.63
CA ASN A 104 9.81 -7.32 7.81
C ASN A 104 10.85 -7.20 6.67
N TRP A 105 10.40 -7.05 5.42
CA TRP A 105 11.29 -6.82 4.28
C TRP A 105 12.09 -5.50 4.41
N GLN A 106 11.49 -4.47 4.99
CA GLN A 106 12.15 -3.21 5.35
C GLN A 106 13.03 -3.33 6.62
N GLN A 107 13.14 -4.52 7.21
CA GLN A 107 13.87 -4.82 8.45
C GLN A 107 13.34 -4.02 9.66
N ALA A 108 12.04 -3.77 9.71
CA ALA A 108 11.41 -3.13 10.86
C ALA A 108 11.40 -4.08 12.07
N THR A 109 11.67 -3.53 13.25
CA THR A 109 11.57 -4.24 14.53
C THR A 109 10.16 -4.14 15.11
N ARG A 110 9.42 -3.09 14.73
CA ARG A 110 8.05 -2.84 15.19
C ARG A 110 7.23 -2.11 14.13
N VAL A 111 5.95 -2.45 14.04
CA VAL A 111 4.94 -1.73 13.26
C VAL A 111 4.09 -0.87 14.19
N THR A 112 3.85 0.39 13.81
CA THR A 112 2.90 1.29 14.49
C THR A 112 1.83 1.74 13.49
N LEU A 113 0.62 1.95 13.99
CA LEU A 113 -0.55 2.42 13.23
C LEU A 113 -0.98 3.80 13.72
#